data_AF-G5ANH1-F1
#
_entry.id   AF-G5ANH1-F1
#
_cell.length_a   1.000
_cell.length_b   1.000
_cell.length_c   1.000
_cell.angle_alpha   90.00
_cell.angle_beta   90.00
_cell.angle_gamma   90.00
#
_symmetry.space_group_name_H-M   'P 1'
#
loop_
_entity.id
_entity.type
_entity.pdbx_description
1 polymer ?
#
loop_
_entity_poly.entity_id
_entity_poly.type
_entity_poly.pdbx_seq_one_letter_code
_entity_poly.pdbx_strand_id
1 'polypeptide(L)'
;MPNSYQNGLAFIFAIEEINKNPQLLPNISLGYEFHNFLYSHWRMLESSLILLTGQNKIPNYSCGRESKSVAVLTGTSWATSAQIGALLELHKFPQLHPFLKNIQFENPAGYQVNLDDRRKLDVVYDILNFWNFPGLRLKVKLGTFNPHGPPGQKLSLSDDMIEWATGITETPHSVCCESCHPGFRKSPQEGKAACCFDCICCPENEVTNDTDMEQCVKCPDDQYATMQQNYCLQKSMTFLSHEDPMGKILARTTLSLNVLTAAVLGLFVKHKDPPTVKANNLALSYTLLFSLIFCFLCSLLFIGRPITATYTLQQTTFGVVFTVAVFHHLGQNYHCGTGL
;
A
#
# COMPACT_ATOMS: atom_id res chain seq x y z
N MET A 1 23.85 5.71 34.31
CA MET A 1 24.15 5.77 35.76
C MET A 1 24.45 7.16 36.35
N PRO A 2 24.84 8.24 35.62
CA PRO A 2 25.10 9.54 36.27
C PRO A 2 23.86 10.25 36.86
N ASN A 3 22.66 10.03 36.29
CA ASN A 3 21.44 10.76 36.69
C ASN A 3 20.95 10.43 38.11
N SER A 4 21.22 9.23 38.64
CA SER A 4 20.73 8.84 39.98
C SER A 4 21.43 9.65 41.09
N TYR A 5 22.74 9.87 40.93
CA TYR A 5 23.54 10.59 41.92
C TYR A 5 23.22 12.09 41.95
N GLN A 6 23.05 12.71 40.77
CA GLN A 6 22.66 14.12 40.68
C GLN A 6 21.28 14.37 41.28
N ASN A 7 20.32 13.46 41.06
CA ASN A 7 18.99 13.55 41.67
C ASN A 7 19.05 13.42 43.20
N GLY A 8 19.90 12.52 43.73
CA GLY A 8 20.13 12.39 45.16
C GLY A 8 20.72 13.66 45.78
N LEU A 9 21.73 14.26 45.15
CA LEU A 9 22.32 15.52 45.62
C LEU A 9 21.33 16.68 45.58
N ALA A 10 20.56 16.82 44.50
CA ALA A 10 19.53 17.85 44.39
C ALA A 10 18.47 17.70 45.48
N PHE A 11 18.09 16.46 45.82
CA PHE A 11 17.15 16.18 46.90
C PHE A 11 17.71 16.55 48.28
N ILE A 12 18.96 16.18 48.58
CA ILE A 12 19.63 16.56 49.84
C ILE A 12 19.67 18.08 49.97
N PHE A 13 20.10 18.78 48.92
CA PHE A 13 20.15 20.23 48.89
C PHE A 13 18.77 20.87 49.16
N ALA A 14 17.71 20.35 48.54
CA ALA A 14 16.36 20.86 48.76
C ALA A 14 15.90 20.70 50.23
N ILE A 15 16.18 19.55 50.85
CA ILE A 15 15.85 19.33 52.27
C ILE A 15 16.64 20.28 53.18
N GLU A 16 17.93 20.49 52.90
CA GLU A 16 18.76 21.42 53.66
C GLU A 16 18.25 22.86 53.56
N GLU A 17 17.86 23.32 52.37
CA GLU A 17 17.31 24.66 52.18
C GLU A 17 15.95 24.85 52.87
N ILE A 18 15.08 23.82 52.84
CA ILE A 18 13.80 23.85 53.57
C ILE A 18 14.06 23.97 55.08
N ASN A 19 14.98 23.15 55.62
CA ASN A 19 15.31 23.13 57.04
C ASN A 19 15.97 24.42 57.54
N LYS A 20 16.63 25.18 56.65
CA LYS A 20 17.22 26.50 56.98
C LYS A 20 16.17 27.61 57.07
N ASN A 21 14.97 27.43 56.50
CA ASN A 21 13.95 28.46 56.48
C ASN A 21 12.87 28.23 57.56
N PRO A 22 12.93 28.93 58.70
CA PRO A 22 11.98 28.74 59.81
C PRO A 22 10.55 29.18 59.48
N GLN A 23 10.34 29.91 58.38
CA GLN A 23 8.99 30.27 57.91
C GLN A 23 8.28 29.12 57.19
N LEU A 24 9.03 28.17 56.62
CA LEU A 24 8.46 27.00 55.94
C LEU A 24 8.07 25.91 56.94
N LEU A 25 8.96 25.61 57.89
CA LEU A 25 8.75 24.59 58.91
C LEU A 25 9.18 25.13 60.30
N PRO A 26 8.27 25.79 61.03
CA PRO A 26 8.57 26.25 62.38
C PRO A 26 8.72 25.04 63.32
N ASN A 27 9.88 24.93 63.98
CA ASN A 27 10.21 23.91 64.98
C ASN A 27 10.22 22.45 64.49
N ILE A 28 10.31 22.22 63.18
CA ILE A 28 10.38 20.88 62.59
C ILE A 28 11.54 20.84 61.60
N SER A 29 12.37 19.80 61.67
CA SER A 29 13.37 19.50 60.64
C SER A 29 13.00 18.22 59.91
N LEU A 30 13.11 18.26 58.58
CA LEU A 30 12.94 17.10 57.72
C LEU A 30 14.24 16.29 57.68
N GLY A 31 14.10 14.97 57.86
CA GLY A 31 15.14 14.01 57.52
C GLY A 31 14.86 13.33 56.18
N TYR A 32 15.78 12.49 55.72
CA TYR A 32 15.61 11.68 54.52
C TYR A 32 16.23 10.30 54.69
N GLU A 33 15.70 9.33 53.94
CA GLU A 33 16.23 7.97 53.81
C GLU A 33 16.22 7.58 52.33
N PHE A 34 17.33 7.01 51.85
CA PHE A 34 17.45 6.57 50.46
C PHE A 34 17.36 5.05 50.38
N HIS A 35 16.41 4.56 49.58
CA HIS A 35 16.32 3.15 49.22
C HIS A 35 16.69 2.96 47.75
N ASN A 36 17.72 2.16 47.48
CA ASN A 36 18.10 1.80 46.11
C ASN A 36 17.25 0.63 45.61
N PHE A 37 16.55 0.84 44.50
CA PHE A 37 15.78 -0.19 43.81
C PHE A 37 16.66 -0.91 42.78
N LEU A 38 17.52 -1.84 43.22
CA LEU A 38 18.33 -2.64 42.30
C LEU A 38 17.76 -4.05 42.12
N TYR A 39 17.42 -4.35 40.86
CA TYR A 39 17.52 -5.67 40.21
C TYR A 39 16.56 -6.80 40.65
N SER A 40 15.25 -6.60 40.51
CA SER A 40 14.30 -7.57 39.91
C SER A 40 12.86 -7.07 40.03
N HIS A 41 11.99 -7.44 39.09
CA HIS A 41 10.55 -7.14 39.16
C HIS A 41 9.89 -7.71 40.44
N TRP A 42 10.47 -8.76 41.04
CA TRP A 42 10.00 -9.38 42.28
C TRP A 42 10.42 -8.66 43.57
N ARG A 43 11.54 -7.91 43.56
CA ARG A 43 12.03 -7.14 44.72
C ARG A 43 11.68 -5.65 44.67
N MET A 44 10.95 -5.20 43.64
CA MET A 44 10.65 -3.78 43.46
C MET A 44 9.85 -3.19 44.64
N LEU A 45 8.91 -3.95 45.19
CA LEU A 45 8.08 -3.53 46.32
C LEU A 45 8.72 -3.83 47.68
N GLU A 46 9.83 -4.56 47.73
CA GLU A 46 10.48 -5.00 48.98
C GLU A 46 10.87 -3.79 49.84
N SER A 47 11.52 -2.77 49.25
CA SER A 47 11.89 -1.54 49.96
C SER A 47 10.67 -0.73 50.41
N SER A 48 9.61 -0.68 49.60
CA SER A 48 8.36 0.01 49.96
C SER A 48 7.63 -0.72 51.09
N LEU A 49 7.65 -2.06 51.10
CA LEU A 49 7.12 -2.88 52.18
C LEU A 49 7.96 -2.74 53.45
N ILE A 50 9.29 -2.70 53.35
CA ILE A 50 10.17 -2.45 54.50
C ILE A 50 9.88 -1.07 55.11
N LEU A 51 9.70 -0.04 54.28
CA LEU A 51 9.33 1.30 54.72
C LEU A 51 7.95 1.32 55.42
N LEU A 52 6.96 0.62 54.87
CA LEU A 52 5.59 0.56 55.40
C LEU A 52 5.44 -0.29 56.66
N THR A 53 6.20 -1.39 56.74
CA THR A 53 6.11 -2.38 57.83
C THR A 53 7.18 -2.20 58.90
N GLY A 54 8.20 -1.38 58.64
CA GLY A 54 9.36 -1.19 59.51
C GLY A 54 10.21 -2.45 59.69
N GLN A 55 10.04 -3.46 58.82
CA GLN A 55 10.53 -4.81 59.05
C GLN A 55 11.91 -5.06 58.43
N ASN A 56 12.92 -4.29 58.85
CA ASN A 56 14.33 -4.70 58.75
C ASN A 56 14.74 -5.45 60.03
N LYS A 57 14.05 -6.54 60.34
CA LYS A 57 14.29 -7.25 61.61
C LYS A 57 15.40 -8.29 61.44
N ILE A 58 16.62 -7.91 61.82
CA ILE A 58 17.60 -8.87 62.35
C ILE A 58 16.96 -9.51 63.58
N PRO A 59 16.91 -10.85 63.71
CA PRO A 59 16.41 -11.48 64.92
C PRO A 59 17.18 -10.95 66.13
N ASN A 60 16.47 -10.45 67.16
CA ASN A 60 17.03 -9.97 68.43
C ASN A 60 17.66 -8.56 68.47
N TYR A 61 17.48 -7.70 67.46
CA TYR A 61 17.87 -6.28 67.56
C TYR A 61 16.76 -5.37 67.06
N SER A 62 16.17 -4.59 67.96
CA SER A 62 15.14 -3.59 67.65
C SER A 62 15.62 -2.19 68.03
N CYS A 63 16.57 -1.65 67.26
CA CYS A 63 16.87 -0.22 67.27
C CYS A 63 16.19 0.41 66.04
N GLY A 64 14.89 0.65 66.15
CA GLY A 64 14.13 1.42 65.17
C GLY A 64 13.74 2.74 65.81
N ARG A 65 14.33 3.85 65.36
CA ARG A 65 13.77 5.17 65.63
C ARG A 65 12.43 5.22 64.90
N GLU A 66 11.32 5.55 65.57
CA GLU A 66 10.05 5.77 64.88
C GLU A 66 10.23 6.91 63.88
N SER A 67 10.52 6.59 62.61
CA SER A 67 10.57 7.56 61.54
C SER A 67 9.13 7.85 61.11
N LYS A 68 8.62 9.03 61.48
CA LYS A 68 7.36 9.54 60.93
C LYS A 68 7.61 9.99 59.49
N SER A 69 7.61 9.05 58.55
CA SER A 69 7.75 9.36 57.13
C SER A 69 6.51 10.12 56.66
N VAL A 70 6.71 11.38 56.27
CA VAL A 70 5.62 12.31 55.90
C VAL A 70 5.30 12.23 54.41
N ALA A 71 6.24 11.80 53.58
CA ALA A 71 6.08 11.66 52.14
C ALA A 71 7.08 10.65 51.56
N VAL A 72 6.72 10.03 50.44
CA VAL A 72 7.61 9.14 49.66
C VAL A 72 7.76 9.70 48.25
N LEU A 73 9.00 9.82 47.78
CA LEU A 73 9.32 10.22 46.42
C LEU A 73 9.82 9.00 45.65
N THR A 74 9.07 8.61 44.63
CA THR A 74 9.47 7.55 43.70
C THR A 74 10.39 8.14 42.64
N GLY A 75 11.35 7.35 42.15
CA GLY A 75 12.30 7.81 41.12
C GLY A 75 11.61 8.21 39.81
N THR A 76 12.38 8.71 38.84
CA THR A 76 11.86 9.30 37.59
C THR A 76 11.15 8.32 36.63
N SER A 77 11.07 7.03 36.95
CA SER A 77 10.41 6.01 36.14
C SER A 77 8.90 6.00 36.42
N TRP A 78 8.09 6.23 35.38
CA TRP A 78 6.63 6.13 35.46
C TRP A 78 6.18 4.73 35.90
N ALA A 79 6.73 3.67 35.29
CA ALA A 79 6.34 2.29 35.58
C ALA A 79 6.60 1.92 37.05
N THR A 80 7.73 2.37 37.61
CA THR A 80 8.09 2.17 39.01
C THR A 80 7.19 2.98 39.94
N SER A 81 6.91 4.23 39.57
CA SER A 81 6.04 5.13 40.36
C SER A 81 4.60 4.63 40.43
N ALA A 82 4.05 4.09 39.33
CA ALA A 82 2.70 3.54 39.30
C ALA A 82 2.54 2.32 40.22
N GLN A 83 3.53 1.41 40.23
CA GLN A 83 3.51 0.21 41.07
C GLN A 83 3.66 0.54 42.55
N ILE A 84 4.61 1.41 42.92
CA ILE A 84 4.82 1.83 44.31
C ILE A 84 3.63 2.68 44.79
N GLY A 85 3.11 3.57 43.94
CA GLY A 85 1.95 4.42 44.24
C GLY A 85 0.73 3.61 44.62
N ALA A 86 0.41 2.54 43.88
CA ALA A 86 -0.71 1.66 44.21
C ALA A 86 -0.55 0.98 45.58
N LEU A 87 0.67 0.56 45.93
CA LEU A 87 0.95 -0.03 47.25
C LEU A 87 0.83 1.00 48.37
N LEU A 88 1.37 2.21 48.19
CA LEU A 88 1.25 3.29 49.19
C LEU A 88 -0.20 3.72 49.40
N GLU A 89 -1.00 3.74 48.34
CA GLU A 89 -2.44 4.04 48.40
C GLU A 89 -3.21 2.99 49.21
N LEU A 90 -2.91 1.70 49.01
CA LEU A 90 -3.50 0.61 49.79
C LEU A 90 -3.24 0.78 51.30
N HIS A 91 -2.04 1.24 51.68
CA HIS A 91 -1.66 1.50 53.06
C HIS A 91 -2.02 2.91 53.56
N LYS A 92 -2.76 3.70 52.76
CA LYS A 92 -3.16 5.09 53.05
C LYS A 92 -1.96 5.99 53.42
N PHE A 93 -0.80 5.70 52.85
CA PHE A 93 0.39 6.51 53.07
C PHE A 93 0.24 7.86 52.34
N PRO A 94 0.56 9.00 52.98
CA PRO A 94 0.46 10.29 52.32
C PRO A 94 1.37 10.36 51.10
N GLN A 95 0.77 10.47 49.91
CA GLN A 95 1.48 10.83 48.69
C GLN A 95 1.53 12.35 48.57
N LEU A 96 2.49 12.88 47.80
CA LEU A 96 2.67 14.31 47.59
C LEU A 96 1.33 15.04 47.34
N HIS A 97 1.14 16.15 48.06
CA HIS A 97 -0.10 16.92 48.07
C HIS A 97 -0.52 17.35 46.65
N PRO A 98 -1.83 17.34 46.30
CA PRO A 98 -2.33 17.74 44.98
C PRO A 98 -1.84 19.12 44.49
N PHE A 99 -1.47 20.00 45.41
CA PHE A 99 -0.86 21.30 45.09
C PHE A 99 0.39 21.18 44.20
N LEU A 100 1.20 20.13 44.38
CA LEU A 100 2.42 19.90 43.59
C LEU A 100 2.12 19.48 42.14
N LYS A 101 0.87 19.07 41.84
CA LYS A 101 0.44 18.73 40.48
C LYS A 101 0.26 19.97 39.60
N ASN A 102 0.17 21.17 40.16
CA ASN A 102 -0.14 22.39 39.42
C ASN A 102 0.97 23.45 39.56
N ILE A 103 2.23 23.01 39.68
CA ILE A 103 3.36 23.92 39.83
C ILE A 103 4.04 24.13 38.48
N GLN A 104 4.29 25.41 38.20
CA GLN A 104 5.12 25.89 37.11
C GLN A 104 6.26 26.71 37.70
N PHE A 105 7.49 26.39 37.33
CA PHE A 105 8.67 27.15 37.75
C PHE A 105 9.74 27.10 36.67
N GLU A 106 10.57 28.13 36.62
CA GLU A 106 11.78 28.13 35.81
C GLU A 106 12.91 27.51 36.63
N ASN A 107 13.57 26.51 36.06
CA ASN A 107 14.74 25.95 36.72
C ASN A 107 15.97 26.88 36.54
N PRO A 108 17.04 26.71 37.33
CA PRO A 108 18.25 27.53 37.21
C PRO A 108 18.95 27.47 35.83
N ALA A 109 18.57 26.51 34.98
CA ALA A 109 19.07 26.38 33.62
C ALA A 109 18.15 27.07 32.58
N GLY A 110 17.13 27.81 33.02
CA GLY A 110 16.22 28.59 32.16
C GLY A 110 15.07 27.78 31.55
N TYR A 111 14.89 26.52 31.95
CA TYR A 111 13.80 25.68 31.43
C TYR A 111 12.54 25.84 32.28
N GLN A 112 11.41 26.05 31.61
CA GLN A 112 10.08 26.00 32.22
C GLN A 112 9.73 24.55 32.55
N VAL A 113 9.59 24.26 33.85
CA VAL A 113 9.17 22.96 34.37
C VAL A 113 7.70 23.04 34.75
N ASN A 114 6.88 22.20 34.12
CA ASN A 114 5.46 22.08 34.41
C ASN A 114 5.14 20.67 34.91
N LEU A 115 4.60 20.57 36.12
CA LEU A 115 4.25 19.30 36.77
C LEU A 115 2.79 18.88 36.53
N ASP A 116 2.02 19.64 35.75
CA ASP A 116 0.65 19.30 35.35
C ASP A 116 0.65 18.12 34.37
N ASP A 117 0.15 16.98 34.84
CA ASP A 117 0.07 15.72 34.09
C ASP A 117 -0.82 15.87 32.82
N ARG A 118 -1.72 16.86 32.76
CA ARG A 118 -2.53 17.17 31.56
C ARG A 118 -1.79 18.01 30.53
N ARG A 119 -0.75 18.74 30.94
CA ARG A 119 0.09 19.62 30.09
C ARG A 119 1.49 19.07 29.86
N LYS A 120 1.74 17.80 30.22
CA LYS A 120 2.95 17.02 29.90
C LYS A 120 3.24 16.87 28.39
N LEU A 121 2.44 17.52 27.56
CA LEU A 121 2.49 17.54 26.10
C LEU A 121 3.58 18.49 25.57
N ASP A 122 4.15 19.38 26.39
CA ASP A 122 5.20 20.31 25.92
C ASP A 122 6.63 19.77 26.13
N VAL A 123 6.82 18.45 26.12
CA VAL A 123 8.17 17.86 26.23
C VAL A 123 8.86 17.91 24.87
N VAL A 124 9.84 18.79 24.78
CA VAL A 124 10.76 18.89 23.64
C VAL A 124 11.97 17.99 23.89
N TYR A 125 12.29 17.16 22.91
CA TYR A 125 13.43 16.24 22.97
C TYR A 125 14.61 16.79 22.18
N ASP A 126 15.81 16.69 22.75
CA ASP A 126 17.04 17.02 22.03
C ASP A 126 17.53 15.82 21.22
N ILE A 127 17.87 16.07 19.95
CA ILE A 127 18.50 15.09 19.06
C ILE A 127 20.00 15.33 19.08
N LEU A 128 20.75 14.28 19.38
CA LEU A 128 22.17 14.36 19.70
C LEU A 128 22.96 13.39 18.81
N ASN A 129 24.08 13.84 18.26
CA ASN A 129 25.05 13.00 17.53
C ASN A 129 26.37 12.94 18.28
N PHE A 130 27.07 11.82 18.15
CA PHE A 130 28.37 11.61 18.77
C PHE A 130 29.48 11.82 17.76
N TRP A 131 30.25 12.88 17.96
CA TRP A 131 31.44 13.13 17.15
C TRP A 131 32.62 12.38 17.75
N ASN A 132 33.25 11.54 16.93
CA ASN A 132 34.38 10.72 17.34
C ASN A 132 35.67 11.31 16.80
N PHE A 133 36.40 12.01 17.66
CA PHE A 133 37.76 12.45 17.40
C PHE A 133 38.75 11.44 17.99
N PRO A 134 40.01 11.39 17.50
CA PRO A 134 41.03 10.52 18.07
C PRO A 134 41.19 10.76 19.58
N GLY A 135 40.75 9.83 20.41
CA GLY A 135 40.82 9.90 21.87
C GLY A 135 39.73 10.73 22.57
N LEU A 136 38.79 11.33 21.83
CA LEU A 136 37.71 12.15 22.42
C LEU A 136 36.36 11.91 21.72
N ARG A 137 35.34 11.56 22.49
CA ARG A 137 33.97 11.45 22.01
C ARG A 137 33.13 12.59 22.56
N LEU A 138 32.67 13.48 21.67
CA LEU A 138 31.83 14.62 22.01
C LEU A 138 30.37 14.31 21.66
N LYS A 139 29.45 14.79 22.51
CA LYS A 139 28.01 14.70 22.27
C LYS A 139 27.53 16.08 21.83
N VAL A 140 27.12 16.21 20.58
CA VAL A 140 26.71 17.47 19.97
C VAL A 140 25.21 17.45 19.72
N LYS A 141 24.53 18.55 20.04
CA LYS A 141 23.10 18.72 19.75
C LYS A 141 22.92 19.12 18.30
N LEU A 142 22.14 18.33 17.57
CA LEU A 142 21.84 18.55 16.16
C LEU A 142 20.47 19.16 15.92
N GLY A 143 19.56 19.01 16.89
CA GLY A 143 18.17 19.29 16.63
C GLY A 143 17.27 19.12 17.83
N THR A 144 15.99 19.34 17.58
CA THR A 144 14.92 19.15 18.55
C THR A 144 13.71 18.46 17.92
N PHE A 145 13.01 17.66 18.71
CA PHE A 145 11.75 17.04 18.33
C PHE A 145 10.64 17.46 19.30
N ASN A 146 9.60 18.08 18.77
CA ASN A 146 8.39 18.45 19.49
C ASN A 146 7.20 17.64 18.95
N PRO A 147 6.69 16.64 19.70
CA PRO A 147 5.58 15.79 19.25
C PRO A 147 4.29 16.58 18.95
N HIS A 148 4.12 17.71 19.64
CA HIS A 148 2.93 18.57 19.61
C HIS A 148 3.13 19.85 18.79
N GLY A 149 4.28 19.99 18.12
CA GLY A 149 4.53 21.08 17.19
C GLY A 149 3.57 21.06 16.00
N PRO A 150 3.40 22.19 15.30
CA PRO A 150 2.59 22.24 14.09
C PRO A 150 3.15 21.31 13.00
N PRO A 151 2.30 20.81 12.08
CA PRO A 151 2.74 19.97 10.97
C PRO A 151 3.89 20.62 10.20
N GLY A 152 5.00 19.90 10.01
CA GLY A 152 6.21 20.40 9.37
C GLY A 152 7.24 21.06 10.29
N GLN A 153 6.91 21.37 11.55
CA GLN A 153 7.85 21.92 12.56
C GLN A 153 8.04 21.00 13.77
N LYS A 154 7.56 19.77 13.68
CA LYS A 154 7.73 18.76 14.74
C LYS A 154 9.18 18.32 14.91
N LEU A 155 9.96 18.36 13.83
CA LEU A 155 11.37 17.96 13.82
C LEU A 155 12.17 19.12 13.23
N SER A 156 13.18 19.56 13.98
CA SER A 156 14.20 20.49 13.51
C SER A 156 15.55 19.80 13.63
N LEU A 157 16.28 19.68 12.52
CA LEU A 157 17.55 19.00 12.45
C LEU A 157 18.52 19.82 11.58
N SER A 158 19.76 19.94 12.03
CA SER A 158 20.87 20.53 11.27
C SER A 158 21.68 19.43 10.61
N ASP A 159 21.27 19.07 9.39
CA ASP A 159 21.86 17.95 8.63
C ASP A 159 23.34 18.18 8.29
N ASP A 160 23.74 19.43 8.11
CA ASP A 160 25.11 19.87 7.83
C ASP A 160 26.08 19.65 8.99
N MET A 161 25.57 19.48 10.22
CA MET A 161 26.36 19.22 11.43
C MET A 161 26.45 17.72 11.77
N ILE A 162 25.88 16.84 10.94
CA ILE A 162 25.92 15.39 11.19
C ILE A 162 27.32 14.87 10.81
N GLU A 163 28.09 14.51 11.83
CA GLU A 163 29.32 13.74 11.64
C GLU A 163 28.96 12.26 11.40
N TRP A 164 29.33 11.75 10.24
CA TRP A 164 29.16 10.35 9.85
C TRP A 164 30.40 9.52 10.18
N ALA A 165 30.25 8.19 10.15
CA ALA A 165 31.41 7.31 10.21
C ALA A 165 32.30 7.50 8.97
N THR A 166 33.62 7.35 9.15
CA THR A 166 34.62 7.56 8.09
C THR A 166 34.25 6.86 6.78
N GLY A 167 34.15 7.63 5.69
CA GLY A 167 33.86 7.13 4.35
C GLY A 167 32.38 7.21 3.92
N ILE A 168 31.49 7.70 4.79
CA ILE A 168 30.07 7.91 4.48
C ILE A 168 29.80 9.42 4.48
N THR A 169 29.30 9.97 3.38
CA THR A 169 28.93 11.38 3.24
C THR A 169 27.41 11.60 3.23
N GLU A 170 26.64 10.52 3.08
CA GLU A 170 25.18 10.54 2.93
C GLU A 170 24.52 9.61 3.93
N THR A 171 23.23 9.84 4.20
CA THR A 171 22.47 8.99 5.13
C THR A 171 22.37 7.57 4.56
N PRO A 172 22.82 6.53 5.28
CA PRO A 172 22.76 5.16 4.77
C PRO A 172 21.32 4.67 4.69
N HIS A 173 20.94 4.14 3.53
CA HIS A 173 19.64 3.52 3.34
C HIS A 173 19.64 2.10 3.94
N SER A 174 18.83 1.90 4.98
CA SER A 174 18.68 0.60 5.64
C SER A 174 17.50 -0.16 5.03
N VAL A 175 17.67 -0.67 3.81
CA VAL A 175 16.69 -1.50 3.12
C VAL A 175 17.17 -2.95 3.01
N CYS A 176 16.25 -3.91 3.13
CA CYS A 176 16.58 -5.33 2.95
C CYS A 176 16.71 -5.70 1.47
N CYS A 177 15.83 -5.12 0.65
CA CYS A 177 15.72 -5.34 -0.78
C CYS A 177 15.49 -3.99 -1.48
N GLU A 178 16.01 -3.86 -2.69
CA GLU A 178 15.76 -2.72 -3.56
C GLU A 178 14.30 -2.66 -4.00
N SER A 179 13.84 -1.48 -4.43
CA SER A 179 12.50 -1.31 -4.97
C SER A 179 12.31 -2.05 -6.29
N CYS A 180 11.13 -2.64 -6.48
CA CYS A 180 10.74 -3.31 -7.71
C CYS A 180 10.32 -2.29 -8.77
N HIS A 181 10.88 -2.44 -9.97
CA HIS A 181 10.49 -1.66 -11.13
C HIS A 181 9.09 -2.07 -11.67
N PRO A 182 8.41 -1.20 -12.43
CA PRO A 182 7.17 -1.54 -13.12
C PRO A 182 7.32 -2.81 -13.97
N GLY A 183 6.29 -3.65 -14.00
CA GLY A 183 6.32 -5.01 -14.57
C GLY A 183 6.60 -6.13 -13.58
N PHE A 184 7.05 -5.78 -12.37
CA PHE A 184 7.30 -6.73 -11.29
C PHE A 184 6.38 -6.45 -10.09
N ARG A 185 6.05 -7.51 -9.35
CA ARG A 185 5.36 -7.44 -8.06
C ARG A 185 6.25 -7.94 -6.94
N LYS A 186 6.01 -7.44 -5.73
CA LYS A 186 6.67 -7.92 -4.51
C LYS A 186 6.14 -9.29 -4.12
N SER A 187 7.05 -10.19 -3.77
CA SER A 187 6.74 -11.48 -3.17
C SER A 187 7.45 -11.59 -1.82
N PRO A 188 6.72 -11.81 -0.71
CA PRO A 188 7.33 -11.93 0.60
C PRO A 188 8.23 -13.17 0.66
N GLN A 189 9.36 -13.05 1.37
CA GLN A 189 10.27 -14.16 1.63
C GLN A 189 9.87 -14.89 2.92
N GLU A 190 9.56 -16.18 2.82
CA GLU A 190 9.24 -16.99 3.99
C GLU A 190 10.39 -17.00 5.01
N GLY A 191 10.06 -16.77 6.28
CA GLY A 191 11.03 -16.78 7.38
C GLY A 191 11.88 -15.51 7.53
N LYS A 192 11.71 -14.48 6.68
CA LYS A 192 12.38 -13.18 6.83
C LYS A 192 11.42 -12.07 7.30
N ALA A 193 11.97 -10.89 7.60
CA ALA A 193 11.19 -9.72 7.99
C ALA A 193 10.29 -9.23 6.83
N ALA A 194 9.18 -8.56 7.16
CA ALA A 194 8.19 -8.10 6.18
C ALA A 194 8.75 -7.11 5.13
N CYS A 195 9.86 -6.42 5.42
CA CYS A 195 10.53 -5.53 4.47
C CYS A 195 11.42 -6.27 3.45
N CYS A 196 11.59 -7.58 3.58
CA CYS A 196 12.38 -8.40 2.66
C CYS A 196 11.46 -9.12 1.68
N PHE A 197 11.66 -8.87 0.38
CA PHE A 197 10.83 -9.40 -0.69
C PHE A 197 11.65 -9.65 -1.95
N ASP A 198 11.14 -10.53 -2.81
CA ASP A 198 11.65 -10.75 -4.16
C ASP A 198 10.77 -10.01 -5.18
N CYS A 199 11.39 -9.45 -6.22
CA CYS A 199 10.68 -8.89 -7.36
C CYS A 199 10.41 -9.99 -8.39
N ILE A 200 9.14 -10.33 -8.57
CA ILE A 200 8.71 -11.38 -9.51
C ILE A 200 7.97 -10.73 -10.66
N CYS A 201 8.26 -11.14 -11.91
CA CYS A 201 7.52 -10.67 -13.08
C CYS A 201 6.02 -10.94 -12.92
N CYS A 202 5.20 -10.03 -13.43
CA CYS A 202 3.77 -10.28 -13.53
C CYS A 202 3.47 -11.52 -14.40
N PRO A 203 2.32 -12.18 -14.19
CA PRO A 203 1.86 -13.22 -15.10
C PRO A 203 1.34 -12.63 -16.42
N GLU A 204 1.07 -13.50 -17.39
CA GLU A 204 0.59 -13.06 -18.71
C GLU A 204 -0.70 -12.23 -18.63
N ASN A 205 -0.74 -11.15 -19.41
CA ASN A 205 -1.86 -10.20 -19.48
C ASN A 205 -2.18 -9.45 -18.17
N GLU A 206 -1.24 -9.42 -17.22
CA GLU A 206 -1.27 -8.57 -16.04
C GLU A 206 -0.08 -7.60 -16.04
N VAL A 207 -0.26 -6.44 -15.40
CA VAL A 207 0.72 -5.35 -15.39
C VAL A 207 0.85 -4.69 -14.02
N THR A 208 2.01 -4.08 -13.77
CA THR A 208 2.21 -3.09 -12.69
C THR A 208 2.76 -1.81 -13.30
N ASN A 209 2.00 -0.72 -13.16
CA ASN A 209 2.37 0.59 -13.69
C ASN A 209 3.34 1.34 -12.75
N ASP A 210 3.19 1.13 -11.45
CA ASP A 210 3.93 1.82 -10.40
C ASP A 210 5.02 0.91 -9.80
N THR A 211 6.01 1.54 -9.16
CA THR A 211 7.04 0.82 -8.40
C THR A 211 6.44 0.18 -7.17
N ASP A 212 7.01 -0.94 -6.74
CA ASP A 212 6.74 -1.52 -5.43
C ASP A 212 5.31 -2.05 -5.18
N MET A 213 4.57 -2.37 -6.24
CA MET A 213 3.23 -2.97 -6.11
C MET A 213 3.27 -4.40 -5.53
N GLU A 214 2.30 -4.72 -4.69
CA GLU A 214 2.13 -6.07 -4.10
C GLU A 214 1.44 -7.04 -5.06
N GLN A 215 0.57 -6.53 -5.93
CA GLN A 215 -0.26 -7.33 -6.84
C GLN A 215 -0.25 -6.72 -8.24
N CYS A 216 -0.29 -7.58 -9.25
CA CYS A 216 -0.45 -7.17 -10.64
C CYS A 216 -1.92 -6.96 -10.97
N VAL A 217 -2.20 -6.10 -11.95
CA VAL A 217 -3.55 -5.75 -12.40
C VAL A 217 -3.76 -6.31 -13.79
N LYS A 218 -4.88 -6.97 -14.02
CA LYS A 218 -5.22 -7.56 -15.32
C LYS A 218 -5.62 -6.50 -16.33
N CYS A 219 -5.10 -6.59 -17.55
CA CYS A 219 -5.52 -5.70 -18.65
C CYS A 219 -6.98 -5.98 -19.08
N PRO A 220 -7.74 -4.93 -19.47
CA PRO A 220 -9.07 -5.07 -20.08
C PRO A 220 -9.09 -5.95 -21.33
N ASP A 221 -10.24 -6.53 -21.67
CA ASP A 221 -10.37 -7.50 -22.78
C ASP A 221 -10.01 -6.93 -24.17
N ASP A 222 -10.19 -5.64 -24.38
CA ASP A 222 -9.82 -4.91 -25.60
C ASP A 222 -8.32 -4.57 -25.68
N GLN A 223 -7.57 -4.88 -24.63
CA GLN A 223 -6.16 -4.57 -24.47
C GLN A 223 -5.33 -5.83 -24.19
N TYR A 224 -4.01 -5.70 -24.29
CA TYR A 224 -3.05 -6.74 -23.94
C TYR A 224 -1.82 -6.13 -23.25
N ALA A 225 -1.21 -6.87 -22.33
CA ALA A 225 -0.01 -6.39 -21.63
C ALA A 225 1.20 -6.25 -22.57
N THR A 226 2.05 -5.24 -22.33
CA THR A 226 3.36 -5.10 -22.99
C THR A 226 4.30 -6.26 -22.65
N MET A 227 5.36 -6.45 -23.44
CA MET A 227 6.42 -7.44 -23.16
C MET A 227 7.10 -7.24 -21.78
N GLN A 228 7.15 -5.99 -21.33
CA GLN A 228 7.69 -5.62 -20.02
C GLN A 228 6.63 -5.62 -18.92
N GLN A 229 5.37 -5.94 -19.24
CA GLN A 229 4.24 -5.99 -18.32
C GLN A 229 4.02 -4.70 -17.51
N ASN A 230 4.39 -3.56 -18.08
CA ASN A 230 4.29 -2.24 -17.45
C ASN A 230 3.07 -1.44 -17.90
N TYR A 231 2.52 -1.73 -19.08
CA TYR A 231 1.36 -1.03 -19.65
C TYR A 231 0.45 -1.97 -20.42
N CYS A 232 -0.82 -1.59 -20.56
CA CYS A 232 -1.77 -2.26 -21.45
C CYS A 232 -1.82 -1.53 -22.80
N LEU A 233 -1.74 -2.28 -23.91
CA LEU A 233 -1.82 -1.80 -25.28
C LEU A 233 -3.14 -2.24 -25.93
N GLN A 234 -3.72 -1.36 -26.75
CA GLN A 234 -4.95 -1.66 -27.48
C GLN A 234 -4.72 -2.80 -28.49
N LYS A 235 -5.59 -3.80 -28.51
CA LYS A 235 -5.59 -4.81 -29.58
C LYS A 235 -5.95 -4.14 -30.91
N SER A 236 -5.13 -4.35 -31.94
CA SER A 236 -5.44 -3.89 -33.29
C SER A 236 -6.45 -4.83 -33.95
N MET A 237 -7.41 -4.26 -34.70
CA MET A 237 -8.38 -5.05 -35.45
C MET A 237 -7.72 -5.61 -36.71
N THR A 238 -7.65 -6.93 -36.83
CA THR A 238 -7.24 -7.62 -38.06
C THR A 238 -8.45 -7.84 -38.96
N PHE A 239 -8.44 -7.28 -40.17
CA PHE A 239 -9.48 -7.46 -41.18
C PHE A 239 -8.84 -7.68 -42.55
N LEU A 240 -9.55 -8.35 -43.47
CA LEU A 240 -9.08 -8.54 -44.83
C LEU A 240 -9.34 -7.27 -45.64
N SER A 241 -8.27 -6.52 -45.96
CA SER A 241 -8.34 -5.26 -46.69
C SER A 241 -8.41 -5.48 -48.20
N HIS A 242 -9.02 -4.54 -48.93
CA HIS A 242 -8.92 -4.48 -50.39
C HIS A 242 -7.50 -4.18 -50.89
N GLU A 243 -6.62 -3.70 -50.01
CA GLU A 243 -5.22 -3.47 -50.34
C GLU A 243 -4.39 -4.76 -50.26
N ASP A 244 -4.85 -5.75 -49.50
CA ASP A 244 -4.16 -7.01 -49.28
C ASP A 244 -4.14 -7.85 -50.56
N PRO A 245 -3.07 -8.63 -50.82
CA PRO A 245 -2.98 -9.49 -52.01
C PRO A 245 -4.17 -10.45 -52.12
N MET A 246 -4.56 -11.09 -51.00
CA MET A 246 -5.70 -11.99 -50.95
C MET A 246 -7.03 -11.26 -51.20
N GLY A 247 -7.22 -10.07 -50.61
CA GLY A 247 -8.42 -9.26 -50.82
C GLY A 247 -8.59 -8.82 -52.28
N LYS A 248 -7.49 -8.42 -52.95
CA LYS A 248 -7.49 -8.08 -54.38
C LYS A 248 -7.86 -9.26 -55.26
N ILE A 249 -7.27 -10.43 -54.99
CA ILE A 249 -7.54 -11.66 -55.76
C ILE A 249 -9.02 -12.03 -55.61
N LEU A 250 -9.53 -12.07 -54.39
CA LEU A 250 -10.94 -12.42 -54.11
C LEU A 250 -11.91 -11.43 -54.77
N ALA A 251 -11.65 -10.12 -54.68
CA ALA A 251 -12.49 -9.11 -55.31
C ALA A 251 -12.52 -9.24 -56.84
N ARG A 252 -11.36 -9.45 -57.48
CA ARG A 252 -11.26 -9.62 -58.94
C ARG A 252 -11.97 -10.87 -59.42
N THR A 253 -11.78 -11.99 -58.73
CA THR A 253 -12.45 -13.26 -59.05
C THR A 253 -13.97 -13.15 -58.89
N THR A 254 -14.42 -12.44 -57.85
CA THR A 254 -15.84 -12.21 -57.63
C THR A 254 -16.46 -11.37 -58.74
N LEU A 255 -15.78 -10.30 -59.17
CA LEU A 255 -16.23 -9.43 -60.25
C LEU A 255 -16.27 -10.17 -61.60
N SER A 256 -15.26 -10.99 -61.89
CA SER A 256 -15.19 -11.75 -63.14
C SER A 256 -16.29 -12.81 -63.23
N LEU A 257 -16.56 -13.54 -62.14
CA LEU A 257 -17.66 -14.51 -62.08
C LEU A 257 -19.02 -13.81 -62.24
N ASN A 258 -19.20 -12.65 -61.61
CA ASN A 258 -20.43 -11.88 -61.75
C ASN A 258 -20.70 -11.48 -63.20
N VAL A 259 -19.69 -10.94 -63.90
CA VAL A 259 -19.78 -10.57 -65.32
C VAL A 259 -20.09 -11.79 -66.20
N LEU A 260 -19.45 -12.93 -65.95
CA LEU A 260 -19.70 -14.17 -66.68
C LEU A 260 -21.15 -14.64 -66.50
N THR A 261 -21.66 -14.65 -65.27
CA THR A 261 -23.04 -15.05 -64.99
C THR A 261 -24.05 -14.08 -65.61
N ALA A 262 -23.79 -12.77 -65.59
CA ALA A 262 -24.62 -11.78 -66.24
C ALA A 262 -24.64 -11.93 -67.77
N ALA A 263 -23.52 -12.30 -68.38
CA ALA A 263 -23.44 -12.59 -69.81
C ALA A 263 -24.27 -13.83 -70.19
N VAL A 264 -24.18 -14.90 -69.39
CA VAL A 264 -25.01 -16.11 -69.57
C VAL A 264 -26.49 -15.75 -69.44
N LEU A 265 -26.88 -14.99 -68.42
CA LEU A 265 -28.25 -14.50 -68.24
C LEU A 265 -28.72 -13.68 -69.46
N GLY A 266 -27.86 -12.79 -69.98
CA GLY A 266 -28.14 -12.01 -71.19
C GLY A 266 -28.35 -12.88 -72.43
N LEU A 267 -27.58 -13.97 -72.59
CA LEU A 267 -27.78 -14.94 -73.67
C LEU A 267 -29.13 -15.65 -73.57
N PHE A 268 -29.53 -16.05 -72.35
CA PHE A 268 -30.85 -16.63 -72.08
C PHE A 268 -31.99 -15.64 -72.40
N VAL A 269 -31.84 -14.35 -72.09
CA VAL A 269 -32.86 -13.33 -72.44
C VAL A 269 -32.93 -13.10 -73.95
N LYS A 270 -31.78 -13.06 -74.64
CA LYS A 270 -31.70 -12.80 -76.09
C LYS A 270 -32.20 -13.97 -76.94
N HIS A 271 -31.90 -15.21 -76.54
CA HIS A 271 -32.36 -16.42 -77.22
C HIS A 271 -33.55 -17.00 -76.45
N LYS A 272 -34.68 -16.30 -76.43
CA LYS A 272 -35.89 -16.74 -75.72
C LYS A 272 -36.52 -18.03 -76.30
N ASP A 273 -36.17 -18.39 -77.54
CA ASP A 273 -36.67 -19.61 -78.22
C ASP A 273 -35.56 -20.44 -78.91
N PRO A 274 -34.70 -21.20 -78.18
CA PRO A 274 -33.85 -22.22 -78.76
C PRO A 274 -34.53 -23.61 -78.66
N PRO A 275 -34.40 -24.50 -79.67
CA PRO A 275 -35.12 -25.79 -79.73
C PRO A 275 -34.77 -26.81 -78.63
N THR A 276 -33.77 -26.53 -77.79
CA THR A 276 -33.09 -27.51 -76.92
C THR A 276 -33.29 -27.30 -75.41
N VAL A 277 -34.18 -26.38 -74.98
CA VAL A 277 -34.48 -26.16 -73.54
C VAL A 277 -35.97 -26.42 -73.22
N LYS A 278 -36.66 -27.25 -74.00
CA LYS A 278 -38.07 -27.60 -73.80
C LYS A 278 -38.29 -28.77 -72.83
N ALA A 279 -37.45 -28.87 -71.81
CA ALA A 279 -37.58 -29.87 -70.74
C ALA A 279 -37.20 -29.34 -69.34
N ASN A 280 -36.72 -28.09 -69.23
CA ASN A 280 -36.38 -27.48 -67.94
C ASN A 280 -37.09 -26.13 -67.80
N ASN A 281 -37.71 -25.89 -66.65
CA ASN A 281 -38.54 -24.71 -66.42
C ASN A 281 -37.75 -23.41 -66.63
N LEU A 282 -38.13 -22.63 -67.66
CA LEU A 282 -37.49 -21.37 -68.05
C LEU A 282 -37.33 -20.41 -66.86
N ALA A 283 -38.37 -20.30 -66.04
CA ALA A 283 -38.39 -19.49 -64.82
C ALA A 283 -37.33 -19.94 -63.79
N LEU A 284 -37.09 -21.24 -63.66
CA LEU A 284 -36.18 -21.83 -62.67
C LEU A 284 -34.71 -21.50 -63.00
N SER A 285 -34.35 -21.49 -64.28
CA SER A 285 -33.03 -21.08 -64.76
C SER A 285 -32.75 -19.59 -64.54
N TYR A 286 -33.74 -18.72 -64.83
CA TYR A 286 -33.61 -17.28 -64.56
C TYR A 286 -33.45 -16.98 -63.06
N THR A 287 -34.25 -17.62 -62.20
CA THR A 287 -34.15 -17.44 -60.74
C THR A 287 -32.80 -17.88 -60.19
N LEU A 288 -32.23 -18.97 -60.72
CA LEU A 288 -30.88 -19.44 -60.36
C LEU A 288 -29.79 -18.42 -60.68
N LEU A 289 -29.76 -17.96 -61.94
CA LEU A 289 -28.73 -17.05 -62.42
C LEU A 289 -28.78 -15.71 -61.68
N PHE A 290 -29.98 -15.20 -61.39
CA PHE A 290 -30.15 -14.00 -60.58
C PHE A 290 -29.63 -14.22 -59.16
N SER A 291 -30.01 -15.32 -58.50
CA SER A 291 -29.53 -15.65 -57.15
C SER A 291 -28.01 -15.79 -57.07
N LEU A 292 -27.38 -16.36 -58.10
CA LEU A 292 -25.93 -16.53 -58.21
C LEU A 292 -25.21 -15.16 -58.33
N ILE A 293 -25.77 -14.22 -59.10
CA ILE A 293 -25.25 -12.84 -59.21
C ILE A 293 -25.26 -12.16 -57.84
N PHE A 294 -26.37 -12.24 -57.11
CA PHE A 294 -26.44 -11.69 -55.75
C PHE A 294 -25.42 -12.36 -54.84
N CYS A 295 -25.34 -13.69 -54.82
CA CYS A 295 -24.38 -14.45 -54.01
C CYS A 295 -22.93 -13.98 -54.22
N PHE A 296 -22.50 -13.78 -55.48
CA PHE A 296 -21.16 -13.23 -55.74
C PHE A 296 -21.00 -11.80 -55.21
N LEU A 297 -21.98 -10.91 -55.41
CA LEU A 297 -21.92 -9.54 -54.86
C LEU A 297 -21.84 -9.53 -53.33
N CYS A 298 -22.49 -10.49 -52.66
CA CYS A 298 -22.47 -10.64 -51.21
C CYS A 298 -21.06 -10.92 -50.66
N SER A 299 -20.23 -11.67 -51.39
CA SER A 299 -18.84 -11.95 -51.00
C SER A 299 -17.98 -10.69 -50.88
N LEU A 300 -18.30 -9.64 -51.64
CA LEU A 300 -17.60 -8.35 -51.55
C LEU A 300 -17.89 -7.62 -50.24
N LEU A 301 -19.05 -7.87 -49.60
CA LEU A 301 -19.40 -7.26 -48.32
C LEU A 301 -18.46 -7.71 -47.19
N PHE A 302 -17.82 -8.88 -47.32
CA PHE A 302 -16.88 -9.42 -46.34
C PHE A 302 -15.45 -8.87 -46.47
N ILE A 303 -15.17 -8.09 -47.53
CA ILE A 303 -13.85 -7.47 -47.75
C ILE A 303 -13.93 -6.01 -47.31
N GLY A 304 -12.97 -5.56 -46.50
CA GLY A 304 -12.90 -4.20 -45.97
C GLY A 304 -13.21 -4.09 -44.48
N ARG A 305 -13.24 -2.85 -43.97
CA ARG A 305 -13.46 -2.61 -42.53
C ARG A 305 -14.90 -2.94 -42.13
N PRO A 306 -15.11 -3.72 -41.06
CA PRO A 306 -16.44 -3.94 -40.52
C PRO A 306 -16.95 -2.64 -39.90
N ILE A 307 -17.88 -1.97 -40.58
CA ILE A 307 -18.66 -0.87 -40.03
C ILE A 307 -19.96 -1.49 -39.50
N THR A 308 -20.58 -0.91 -38.48
CA THR A 308 -21.80 -1.45 -37.85
C THR A 308 -22.89 -1.83 -38.87
N ALA A 309 -23.06 -1.03 -39.93
CA ALA A 309 -24.01 -1.31 -41.01
C ALA A 309 -23.59 -2.52 -41.88
N THR A 310 -22.30 -2.64 -42.23
CA THR A 310 -21.77 -3.76 -43.01
C THR A 310 -21.90 -5.06 -42.23
N TYR A 311 -21.66 -5.03 -40.92
CA TYR A 311 -21.83 -6.18 -40.03
C TYR A 311 -23.27 -6.71 -40.05
N THR A 312 -24.26 -5.84 -39.87
CA THR A 312 -25.67 -6.24 -39.93
C THR A 312 -26.06 -6.76 -41.31
N LEU A 313 -25.54 -6.13 -42.37
CA LEU A 313 -25.82 -6.53 -43.75
C LEU A 313 -25.20 -7.88 -44.10
N GLN A 314 -23.97 -8.16 -43.65
CA GLN A 314 -23.32 -9.46 -43.83
C GLN A 314 -24.15 -10.60 -43.21
N GLN A 315 -24.64 -10.39 -41.98
CA GLN A 315 -25.41 -11.40 -41.25
C GLN A 315 -26.76 -11.70 -41.92
N THR A 316 -27.49 -10.68 -42.38
CA THR A 316 -28.76 -10.86 -43.10
C THR A 316 -28.54 -11.54 -44.46
N THR A 317 -27.48 -11.14 -45.15
CA THR A 317 -27.19 -11.62 -46.49
C THR A 317 -26.82 -13.10 -46.50
N PHE A 318 -26.01 -13.55 -45.53
CA PHE A 318 -25.68 -14.97 -45.38
C PHE A 318 -26.93 -15.83 -45.17
N GLY A 319 -27.87 -15.38 -44.33
CA GLY A 319 -29.14 -16.08 -44.09
C GLY A 319 -30.04 -16.17 -45.34
N VAL A 320 -30.14 -15.09 -46.11
CA VAL A 320 -30.95 -15.07 -47.34
C VAL A 320 -30.35 -15.94 -48.43
N VAL A 321 -29.04 -15.86 -48.67
CA VAL A 321 -28.37 -16.69 -49.69
C VAL A 321 -28.48 -18.17 -49.34
N PHE A 322 -28.27 -18.54 -48.07
CA PHE A 322 -28.38 -19.92 -47.61
C PHE A 322 -29.80 -20.48 -47.79
N THR A 323 -30.83 -19.71 -47.40
CA THR A 323 -32.21 -20.15 -47.54
C THR A 323 -32.63 -20.31 -48.99
N VAL A 324 -32.31 -19.35 -49.87
CA VAL A 324 -32.62 -19.44 -51.31
C VAL A 324 -31.95 -20.65 -51.96
N ALA A 325 -30.68 -20.93 -51.62
CA ALA A 325 -29.97 -22.09 -52.15
C ALA A 325 -30.61 -23.43 -51.71
N VAL A 326 -31.01 -23.54 -50.44
CA VAL A 326 -31.66 -24.74 -49.89
C VAL A 326 -33.05 -24.94 -50.48
N PHE A 327 -33.87 -23.88 -50.57
CA PHE A 327 -35.19 -23.94 -51.19
C PHE A 327 -35.10 -24.34 -52.67
N HIS A 328 -34.08 -23.87 -53.38
CA HIS A 328 -33.89 -24.22 -54.79
C HIS A 328 -33.55 -25.71 -54.96
N HIS A 329 -32.61 -26.22 -54.17
CA HIS A 329 -32.22 -27.63 -54.21
C HIS A 329 -33.38 -28.55 -53.83
N LEU A 330 -34.17 -28.18 -52.81
CA LEU A 330 -35.38 -28.91 -52.43
C LEU A 330 -36.45 -28.84 -53.53
N GLY A 331 -36.69 -27.68 -54.12
CA GLY A 331 -37.69 -27.47 -55.17
C GLY A 331 -37.42 -28.29 -56.44
N GLN A 332 -36.16 -28.43 -56.87
CA GLN A 332 -35.79 -29.33 -57.97
C GLN A 332 -36.09 -30.80 -57.65
N ASN A 333 -35.88 -31.24 -56.41
CA ASN A 333 -36.16 -32.62 -55.99
C ASN A 333 -37.67 -32.91 -55.88
N TYR A 334 -38.47 -31.96 -55.41
CA TYR A 334 -39.94 -32.11 -55.33
C TYR A 334 -40.62 -32.17 -56.71
N HIS A 335 -40.13 -31.40 -57.69
CA HIS A 335 -40.66 -31.45 -59.05
C HIS A 335 -40.29 -32.73 -59.80
N CYS A 336 -39.19 -33.39 -59.41
CA CYS A 336 -38.79 -34.69 -59.97
C CYS A 336 -39.59 -35.86 -59.37
N GLY A 337 -40.06 -35.73 -58.13
CA GLY A 337 -40.83 -36.78 -57.43
C GLY A 337 -42.33 -36.84 -57.73
N THR A 338 -42.88 -35.88 -58.50
CA THR A 338 -44.31 -35.81 -58.87
C THR A 338 -44.58 -36.18 -60.34
N GLY A 339 -43.54 -36.61 -61.07
CA GLY A 339 -43.61 -37.03 -62.47
C GLY A 339 -43.40 -38.54 -62.68
N LEU A 340 -43.90 -39.38 -61.76
CA LEU A 340 -43.98 -40.84 -61.90
C LEU A 340 -45.45 -41.28 -61.86
#